data_AF-A0AA85EYJ8-F1
#
_entry.id   AF-A0AA85EYJ8-F1
#
_cell.length_a   1.000
_cell.length_b   1.000
_cell.length_c   1.000
_cell.angle_alpha   90.00
_cell.angle_beta   90.00
_cell.angle_gamma   90.00
#
_symmetry.space_group_name_H-M   'P 1'
#
loop_
_entity.id
_entity.type
_entity.pdbx_description
1 polymer ?
#
loop_
_entity_poly.entity_id
_entity_poly.type
_entity_poly.pdbx_seq_one_letter_code
_entity_poly.pdbx_strand_id
1 'polypeptide(L)'
;MKGKSRKRSSKVIIEKQKPKVPKTVSEEESPVFDYPISDEIQKRISMIGQGFHLKCSPDFPLFYEFCKTLRADAPLEALLDVGFRLVGPFEILHLGSKEPVKKGQWSNYYRFYHDPPEFVTVIVCTSEQYHIGYFRDSCESKPFLAKSTHMFNGVLEYCGQNLFACLRSTLQKNKCTQHSDLLRSLIEFASLKNIPTDLSSSCKLSIIRVIWPKI
;
A
#
# COMPACT_ATOMS: atom_id res chain seq x y z
N MET A 1 -29.27 -40.24 36.35
CA MET A 1 -29.16 -39.16 37.36
C MET A 1 -27.88 -38.37 37.10
N LYS A 2 -27.92 -37.07 37.39
CA LYS A 2 -27.12 -35.96 36.81
C LYS A 2 -25.59 -36.08 36.98
N GLY A 3 -24.87 -35.87 35.87
CA GLY A 3 -23.42 -35.62 35.86
C GLY A 3 -23.07 -34.24 36.40
N LYS A 4 -22.11 -34.16 37.34
CA LYS A 4 -21.69 -32.91 37.98
C LYS A 4 -20.68 -32.17 37.10
N SER A 5 -21.13 -31.06 36.51
CA SER A 5 -20.30 -30.10 35.78
C SER A 5 -19.36 -29.35 36.74
N ARG A 6 -18.05 -29.48 36.53
CA ARG A 6 -17.02 -28.67 37.22
C ARG A 6 -16.92 -27.30 36.55
N LYS A 7 -17.59 -26.29 37.11
CA LYS A 7 -17.37 -24.88 36.75
C LYS A 7 -16.00 -24.43 37.28
N ARG A 8 -15.04 -24.18 36.38
CA ARG A 8 -13.82 -23.43 36.72
C ARG A 8 -14.22 -21.96 36.91
N SER A 9 -14.05 -21.45 38.13
CA SER A 9 -14.18 -20.03 38.47
C SER A 9 -12.80 -19.40 38.34
N SER A 10 -12.59 -18.58 37.30
CA SER A 10 -11.41 -17.72 37.19
C SER A 10 -11.81 -16.30 37.63
N LYS A 11 -11.42 -15.96 38.86
CA LYS A 11 -11.59 -14.65 39.48
C LYS A 11 -10.53 -13.70 38.88
N VAL A 12 -10.90 -12.89 37.90
CA VAL A 12 -10.04 -11.82 37.37
C VAL A 12 -10.19 -10.61 38.29
N ILE A 13 -9.14 -10.30 39.05
CA ILE A 13 -9.01 -9.07 39.83
C ILE A 13 -8.48 -8.01 38.86
N ILE A 14 -9.32 -7.01 38.51
CA ILE A 14 -8.91 -5.85 37.71
C ILE A 14 -8.41 -4.79 38.69
N GLU A 15 -7.09 -4.71 38.84
CA GLU A 15 -6.46 -3.59 39.54
C GLU A 15 -6.23 -2.44 38.54
N LYS A 16 -6.97 -1.34 38.72
CA LYS A 16 -6.80 -0.11 37.95
C LYS A 16 -5.54 0.60 38.43
N GLN A 17 -4.46 0.51 37.66
CA GLN A 17 -3.34 1.45 37.78
C GLN A 17 -3.19 2.23 36.47
N LYS A 18 -3.24 3.55 36.63
CA LYS A 18 -3.27 4.58 35.58
C LYS A 18 -1.83 5.06 35.39
N PRO A 19 -1.13 4.79 34.27
CA PRO A 19 0.18 5.37 34.04
C PRO A 19 0.01 6.83 33.59
N LYS A 20 0.62 7.76 34.34
CA LYS A 20 0.82 9.15 33.93
C LYS A 20 1.91 9.19 32.86
N VAL A 21 1.54 9.52 31.62
CA VAL A 21 2.49 9.78 30.52
C VAL A 21 2.75 11.30 30.46
N PRO A 22 4.00 11.77 30.54
CA PRO A 22 4.35 13.16 30.25
C PRO A 22 4.05 13.48 28.79
N LYS A 23 3.26 14.54 28.58
CA LYS A 23 2.93 15.11 27.27
C LYS A 23 4.17 15.78 26.66
N THR A 24 4.75 15.16 25.64
CA THR A 24 5.40 15.90 24.54
C THR A 24 5.36 14.99 23.32
N VAL A 25 4.23 14.98 22.62
CA VAL A 25 4.15 14.42 21.26
C VAL A 25 4.24 15.64 20.36
N SER A 26 5.40 15.81 19.75
CA SER A 26 5.57 16.68 18.60
C SER A 26 4.66 16.15 17.50
N GLU A 27 3.61 16.90 17.22
CA GLU A 27 2.81 16.78 16.02
C GLU A 27 3.73 17.04 14.82
N GLU A 28 4.36 15.99 14.29
CA GLU A 28 4.92 16.05 12.95
C GLU A 28 3.73 16.01 11.99
N GLU A 29 3.22 17.19 11.67
CA GLU A 29 2.31 17.40 10.56
C GLU A 29 2.93 16.77 9.31
N SER A 30 2.26 15.74 8.80
CA SER A 30 2.52 15.24 7.46
C SER A 30 2.41 16.42 6.48
N PRO A 31 3.39 16.66 5.60
CA PRO A 31 3.33 17.79 4.68
C PRO A 31 2.05 17.69 3.86
N VAL A 32 1.13 18.62 4.12
CA VAL A 32 -0.08 18.82 3.34
C VAL A 32 0.40 19.30 1.98
N PHE A 33 0.42 18.38 1.02
CA PHE A 33 0.68 18.73 -0.37
C PHE A 33 -0.56 19.45 -0.90
N ASP A 34 -0.47 20.77 -1.05
CA ASP A 34 -1.45 21.64 -1.70
C ASP A 34 -1.52 21.37 -3.21
N TYR A 35 -1.86 20.13 -3.59
CA TYR A 35 -2.22 19.81 -4.96
C TYR A 35 -3.73 19.96 -5.10
N PRO A 36 -4.24 20.79 -6.03
CA PRO A 36 -5.66 20.87 -6.31
C PRO A 36 -6.09 19.57 -6.99
N ILE A 37 -6.43 18.58 -6.17
CA ILE A 37 -7.08 17.36 -6.61
C ILE A 37 -8.51 17.75 -6.98
N SER A 38 -8.92 17.45 -8.21
CA SER A 38 -10.32 17.64 -8.64
C SER A 38 -11.27 16.91 -7.67
N ASP A 39 -12.42 17.50 -7.39
CA ASP A 39 -13.48 16.92 -6.55
C ASP A 39 -13.79 15.45 -6.92
N GLU A 40 -13.72 15.12 -8.20
CA GLU A 40 -13.94 13.77 -8.71
C GLU A 40 -12.84 12.80 -8.25
N ILE A 41 -11.56 13.20 -8.30
CA ILE A 41 -10.45 12.36 -7.81
C ILE A 41 -10.53 12.23 -6.29
N GLN A 42 -10.89 13.29 -5.56
CA GLN A 42 -11.07 13.22 -4.10
C GLN A 42 -12.21 12.27 -3.72
N LYS A 43 -13.31 12.30 -4.46
CA LYS A 43 -14.42 11.34 -4.30
C LYS A 43 -13.94 9.91 -4.51
N ARG A 44 -13.16 9.64 -5.56
CA ARG A 44 -12.61 8.30 -5.83
C ARG A 44 -11.62 7.84 -4.75
N ILE A 45 -10.78 8.74 -4.22
CA ILE A 45 -9.91 8.44 -3.07
C ILE A 45 -10.74 8.05 -1.84
N SER A 46 -11.83 8.77 -1.56
CA SER A 46 -12.74 8.42 -0.47
C SER A 46 -13.38 7.04 -0.67
N MET A 47 -13.78 6.72 -1.90
CA MET A 47 -14.32 5.41 -2.27
C MET A 47 -13.30 4.29 -2.05
N ILE A 48 -12.04 4.50 -2.44
CA ILE A 48 -10.93 3.56 -2.20
C ILE A 48 -10.75 3.34 -0.70
N GLY A 49 -10.74 4.41 0.10
CA GLY A 49 -10.64 4.32 1.55
C GLY A 49 -11.75 3.49 2.18
N GLN A 50 -12.98 3.63 1.70
CA GLN A 50 -14.11 2.83 2.18
C GLN A 50 -14.05 1.37 1.71
N GLY A 51 -13.79 1.14 0.42
CA GLY A 51 -13.88 -0.19 -0.18
C GLY A 51 -12.70 -1.10 0.14
N PHE A 52 -11.48 -0.56 0.24
CA PHE A 52 -10.25 -1.30 0.52
C PHE A 52 -9.74 -1.16 1.96
N HIS A 53 -10.35 -0.30 2.78
CA HIS A 53 -9.79 0.11 4.08
C HIS A 53 -8.38 0.71 3.95
N LEU A 54 -8.10 1.38 2.83
CA LEU A 54 -6.78 1.93 2.52
C LEU A 54 -6.80 3.46 2.64
N LYS A 55 -6.09 4.00 3.62
CA LYS A 55 -5.78 5.44 3.65
C LYS A 55 -4.72 5.71 2.59
N CYS A 56 -5.13 6.25 1.44
CA CYS A 56 -4.21 6.54 0.34
C CYS A 56 -3.13 7.53 0.81
N SER A 57 -1.87 7.15 0.61
CA SER A 57 -0.74 8.04 0.81
C SER A 57 -0.68 9.10 -0.32
N PRO A 58 -0.10 10.30 -0.10
CA PRO A 58 -0.08 11.36 -1.11
C PRO A 58 0.57 10.98 -2.44
N ASP A 59 1.50 10.00 -2.43
CA ASP A 59 2.13 9.49 -3.64
C ASP A 59 1.16 8.73 -4.56
N PHE A 60 0.09 8.15 -4.02
CA PHE A 60 -0.84 7.31 -4.78
C PHE A 60 -1.49 8.05 -5.97
N PRO A 61 -2.23 9.16 -5.77
CA PRO A 61 -2.81 9.89 -6.91
C PRO A 61 -1.74 10.53 -7.80
N LEU A 62 -0.60 10.96 -7.24
CA LEU A 62 0.50 11.54 -8.02
C LEU A 62 1.15 10.51 -8.95
N PHE A 63 1.29 9.27 -8.50
CA PHE A 63 1.81 8.17 -9.30
C PHE A 63 0.87 7.81 -10.46
N TYR A 64 -0.44 7.89 -10.23
CA TYR A 64 -1.41 7.74 -11.31
C TYR A 64 -1.33 8.87 -12.35
N GLU A 65 -1.17 10.12 -11.90
CA GLU A 65 -0.94 11.25 -12.81
C GLU A 65 0.36 11.09 -13.60
N PHE A 66 1.43 10.62 -12.96
CA PHE A 66 2.65 10.24 -13.67
C PHE A 66 2.37 9.21 -14.78
N CYS A 67 1.63 8.14 -14.46
CA CYS A 67 1.25 7.13 -15.47
C CYS A 67 0.43 7.72 -16.63
N LYS A 68 -0.43 8.72 -16.36
CA LYS A 68 -1.15 9.45 -17.41
C LYS A 68 -0.23 10.27 -18.30
N THR A 69 0.88 10.81 -17.78
CA THR A 69 1.88 11.52 -18.61
C THR A 69 2.64 10.58 -19.54
N LEU A 70 2.78 9.30 -19.15
CA LEU A 70 3.41 8.28 -19.98
C LEU A 70 2.44 7.75 -21.04
N ARG A 71 1.20 7.47 -20.65
CA ARG A 71 0.19 6.89 -21.54
C ARG A 71 -1.22 7.34 -21.15
N ALA A 72 -1.69 8.40 -21.81
CA ALA A 72 -2.94 9.08 -21.47
C ALA A 72 -4.20 8.27 -21.81
N ASP A 73 -4.15 7.47 -22.87
CA ASP A 73 -5.24 6.61 -23.35
C ASP A 73 -5.45 5.38 -22.45
N ALA A 74 -4.37 4.86 -21.88
CA ALA A 74 -4.41 3.65 -21.04
C ALA A 74 -3.45 3.77 -19.84
N PRO A 75 -3.74 4.62 -18.85
CA PRO A 75 -2.81 4.90 -17.74
C PRO A 75 -2.55 3.69 -16.84
N LEU A 76 -3.50 2.75 -16.74
CA LEU A 76 -3.35 1.55 -15.90
C LEU A 76 -2.28 0.58 -16.40
N GLU A 77 -1.91 0.67 -17.67
CA GLU A 77 -0.85 -0.16 -18.25
C GLU A 77 0.30 0.66 -18.85
N ALA A 78 0.45 1.90 -18.39
CA ALA A 78 1.57 2.76 -18.76
C ALA A 78 2.95 2.15 -18.48
N LEU A 79 3.02 1.09 -17.67
CA LEU A 79 4.24 0.42 -17.24
C LEU A 79 4.37 -1.02 -17.78
N LEU A 80 3.55 -1.44 -18.76
CA LEU A 80 3.62 -2.82 -19.27
C LEU A 80 4.98 -3.17 -19.88
N ASP A 81 5.60 -2.21 -20.56
CA ASP A 81 6.88 -2.41 -21.25
C ASP A 81 8.03 -2.74 -20.27
N VAL A 82 7.85 -2.35 -19.00
CA VAL A 82 8.76 -2.68 -17.89
C VAL A 82 8.20 -3.77 -16.97
N GLY A 83 7.14 -4.45 -17.40
CA GLY A 83 6.58 -5.61 -16.72
C GLY A 83 5.64 -5.29 -15.56
N PHE A 84 4.99 -4.11 -15.52
CA PHE A 84 4.07 -3.74 -14.44
C PHE A 84 2.71 -3.27 -14.96
N ARG A 85 1.67 -3.57 -14.18
CA ARG A 85 0.31 -3.07 -14.39
C ARG A 85 -0.27 -2.53 -13.08
N LEU A 86 -0.92 -1.38 -13.15
CA LEU A 86 -1.65 -0.78 -12.03
C LEU A 86 -3.01 -1.47 -11.89
N VAL A 87 -3.34 -1.89 -10.68
CA VAL A 87 -4.54 -2.70 -10.39
C VAL A 87 -5.24 -2.25 -9.10
N GLY A 88 -6.36 -2.91 -8.77
CA GLY A 88 -7.04 -2.75 -7.49
C GLY A 88 -7.49 -1.30 -7.23
N PRO A 89 -6.95 -0.61 -6.22
CA PRO A 89 -7.25 0.80 -5.96
C PRO A 89 -7.09 1.71 -7.20
N PHE A 90 -6.11 1.45 -8.07
CA PHE A 90 -5.91 2.29 -9.27
C PHE A 90 -7.04 2.14 -10.29
N GLU A 91 -7.65 0.96 -10.41
CA GLU A 91 -8.80 0.75 -11.29
C GLU A 91 -9.98 1.60 -10.83
N ILE A 92 -10.20 1.70 -9.52
CA ILE A 92 -11.22 2.58 -8.94
C ILE A 92 -10.85 4.05 -9.13
N LEU A 93 -9.57 4.41 -9.01
CA LEU A 93 -9.13 5.78 -9.29
C LEU A 93 -9.37 6.17 -10.76
N HIS A 94 -9.19 5.23 -11.70
CA HIS A 94 -9.37 5.45 -13.13
C HIS A 94 -10.84 5.47 -13.56
N LEU A 95 -11.64 4.48 -13.12
CA LEU A 95 -13.01 4.25 -13.59
C LEU A 95 -14.09 4.83 -12.66
N GLY A 96 -13.77 5.01 -11.37
CA GLY A 96 -14.75 5.30 -10.33
C GLY A 96 -15.69 4.12 -10.05
N SER A 97 -16.77 4.39 -9.33
CA SER A 97 -17.92 3.47 -9.23
C SER A 97 -19.21 4.27 -9.28
N LYS A 98 -20.21 3.70 -9.95
CA LYS A 98 -21.55 4.29 -10.10
C LYS A 98 -22.41 4.06 -8.86
N GLU A 99 -22.11 3.02 -8.09
CA GLU A 99 -22.85 2.65 -6.88
C GLU A 99 -22.15 3.14 -5.61
N PRO A 100 -22.94 3.41 -4.55
CA PRO A 100 -22.38 3.67 -3.22
C PRO A 100 -21.49 2.51 -2.76
N VAL A 101 -20.28 2.84 -2.34
CA VAL A 101 -19.29 1.84 -1.90
C VAL A 101 -19.61 1.43 -0.47
N LYS A 102 -19.81 0.13 -0.26
CA LYS A 102 -19.91 -0.44 1.08
C LYS A 102 -18.53 -0.57 1.70
N LYS A 103 -18.44 -0.39 3.01
CA LYS A 103 -17.20 -0.58 3.76
C LYS A 103 -16.65 -1.99 3.53
N GLY A 104 -15.41 -2.10 3.07
CA GLY A 104 -14.75 -3.36 2.78
C GLY A 104 -15.22 -4.08 1.51
N GLN A 105 -16.06 -3.46 0.67
CA GLN A 105 -16.62 -4.08 -0.54
C GLN A 105 -15.56 -4.68 -1.47
N TRP A 106 -14.37 -4.10 -1.52
CA TRP A 106 -13.28 -4.52 -2.40
C TRP A 106 -12.12 -5.16 -1.65
N SER A 107 -12.32 -5.58 -0.40
CA SER A 107 -11.24 -6.16 0.42
C SER A 107 -10.64 -7.44 -0.16
N ASN A 108 -11.33 -8.12 -1.08
CA ASN A 108 -10.84 -9.32 -1.75
C ASN A 108 -10.33 -9.05 -3.17
N TYR A 109 -10.41 -7.81 -3.66
CA TYR A 109 -10.06 -7.46 -5.04
C TYR A 109 -8.53 -7.37 -5.16
N TYR A 110 -7.94 -8.16 -6.07
CA TYR A 110 -6.48 -8.36 -6.16
C TYR A 110 -5.82 -8.79 -4.84
N ARG A 111 -6.56 -9.53 -4.01
CA ARG A 111 -6.02 -10.14 -2.79
C ARG A 111 -5.51 -11.54 -3.11
N PHE A 112 -4.20 -11.74 -3.04
CA PHE A 112 -3.59 -13.03 -3.28
C PHE A 112 -3.65 -13.91 -2.03
N TYR A 113 -3.43 -15.22 -2.22
CA TYR A 113 -3.66 -16.23 -1.20
C TYR A 113 -2.96 -15.96 0.14
N HIS A 114 -1.75 -15.42 0.10
CA HIS A 114 -0.96 -15.13 1.29
C HIS A 114 -1.02 -13.68 1.78
N ASP A 115 -1.87 -12.85 1.17
CA ASP A 115 -1.94 -11.42 1.49
C ASP A 115 -2.72 -11.20 2.79
N PRO A 116 -2.06 -10.68 3.84
CA PRO A 116 -2.73 -10.37 5.09
C PRO A 116 -3.66 -9.15 4.91
N PRO A 117 -4.64 -8.91 5.81
CA PRO A 117 -5.59 -7.79 5.66
C PRO A 117 -4.93 -6.40 5.73
N GLU A 118 -3.71 -6.34 6.24
CA GLU A 118 -2.82 -5.18 6.27
C GLU A 118 -2.24 -4.82 4.90
N PHE A 119 -2.32 -5.73 3.93
CA PHE A 119 -1.71 -5.59 2.62
C PHE A 119 -2.76 -5.39 1.52
N VAL A 120 -2.63 -4.29 0.77
CA VAL A 120 -3.51 -3.96 -0.37
C VAL A 120 -2.67 -3.83 -1.62
N THR A 121 -2.86 -4.75 -2.56
CA THR A 121 -2.17 -4.76 -3.84
C THR A 121 -2.56 -3.56 -4.70
N VAL A 122 -1.56 -2.92 -5.29
CA VAL A 122 -1.74 -1.79 -6.22
C VAL A 122 -1.03 -1.99 -7.55
N ILE A 123 0.00 -2.84 -7.59
CA ILE A 123 0.74 -3.16 -8.82
C ILE A 123 0.94 -4.68 -8.89
N VAL A 124 0.75 -5.26 -10.08
CA VAL A 124 1.16 -6.64 -10.38
C VAL A 124 2.32 -6.62 -11.35
N CYS A 125 3.29 -7.51 -11.15
CA CYS A 125 4.30 -7.79 -12.15
C CYS A 125 3.72 -8.74 -13.20
N THR A 126 3.86 -8.40 -14.47
CA THR A 126 3.33 -9.21 -15.59
C THR A 126 4.35 -10.22 -16.10
N SER A 127 5.64 -10.00 -15.84
CA SER A 127 6.73 -10.89 -16.23
C SER A 127 7.11 -11.90 -15.14
N GLU A 128 6.92 -11.56 -13.87
CA GLU A 128 7.26 -12.39 -12.71
C GLU A 128 6.04 -12.61 -11.80
N GLN A 129 6.05 -13.68 -11.02
CA GLN A 129 4.94 -14.00 -10.10
C GLN A 129 5.08 -13.26 -8.76
N TYR A 130 5.12 -11.93 -8.81
CA TYR A 130 5.04 -11.09 -7.62
C TYR A 130 4.15 -9.87 -7.83
N HIS A 131 3.70 -9.32 -6.72
CA HIS A 131 2.86 -8.13 -6.69
C HIS A 131 3.32 -7.19 -5.59
N ILE A 132 3.01 -5.91 -5.75
CA ILE A 132 3.41 -4.83 -4.86
C ILE A 132 2.14 -4.19 -4.30
N GLY A 133 2.16 -3.95 -3.00
CA GLY A 133 1.03 -3.39 -2.27
C GLY A 133 1.47 -2.48 -1.14
N TYR A 134 0.52 -1.65 -0.71
CA TYR A 134 0.66 -0.91 0.53
C TYR A 134 0.45 -1.86 1.71
N PHE A 135 1.42 -1.88 2.62
CA PHE A 135 1.32 -2.52 3.91
C PHE A 135 1.11 -1.45 4.98
N ARG A 136 0.20 -1.72 5.92
CA ARG A 136 -0.09 -0.84 7.08
C ARG A 136 -0.19 -1.66 8.36
N ASP A 137 0.54 -1.29 9.39
CA ASP A 137 0.48 -1.96 10.69
C ASP A 137 -0.88 -1.74 11.39
N SER A 138 -1.51 -0.59 11.14
CA SER A 138 -2.80 -0.22 11.71
C SER A 138 -3.58 0.69 10.75
N CYS A 139 -4.82 1.05 11.09
CA CYS A 139 -5.61 2.00 10.30
C CYS A 139 -5.02 3.42 10.29
N GLU A 140 -4.27 3.80 11.32
CA GLU A 140 -3.72 5.16 11.48
C GLU A 140 -2.24 5.27 11.07
N SER A 141 -1.52 4.14 10.99
CA SER A 141 -0.12 4.14 10.59
C SER A 141 0.05 4.55 9.13
N LYS A 142 1.11 5.31 8.85
CA LYS A 142 1.54 5.60 7.49
C LYS A 142 1.91 4.29 6.77
N PRO A 143 1.33 3.99 5.60
CA PRO A 143 1.65 2.77 4.89
C PRO A 143 3.05 2.86 4.24
N PHE A 144 3.65 1.71 3.97
CA PHE A 144 4.84 1.57 3.13
C PHE A 144 4.59 0.51 2.05
N LEU A 145 5.48 0.42 1.06
CA LEU A 145 5.34 -0.56 -0.02
C LEU A 145 6.10 -1.83 0.32
N ALA A 146 5.44 -2.96 0.13
CA ALA A 146 6.05 -4.28 0.18
C ALA A 146 5.74 -5.06 -1.09
N LYS A 147 6.63 -5.98 -1.46
CA LYS A 147 6.40 -6.97 -2.51
C LYS A 147 6.15 -8.34 -1.89
N SER A 148 5.20 -9.06 -2.48
CA SER A 148 4.86 -10.44 -2.14
C SER A 148 5.13 -11.29 -3.37
N THR A 149 6.00 -12.29 -3.24
CA THR A 149 6.33 -13.21 -4.34
C THR A 149 5.64 -14.54 -4.08
N HIS A 150 4.96 -15.09 -5.08
CA HIS A 150 4.18 -16.32 -4.93
C HIS A 150 5.02 -17.52 -4.48
N MET A 151 6.30 -17.53 -4.86
CA MET A 151 7.27 -18.57 -4.48
C MET A 151 7.63 -18.56 -2.99
N PHE A 152 7.43 -17.45 -2.29
CA PHE A 152 7.79 -17.27 -0.89
C PHE A 152 6.54 -17.12 -0.04
N ASN A 153 6.00 -18.26 0.41
CA ASN A 153 4.78 -18.37 1.21
C ASN A 153 4.70 -17.33 2.34
N GLY A 154 3.91 -16.26 2.14
CA GLY A 154 3.65 -15.24 3.16
C GLY A 154 4.84 -14.35 3.53
N VAL A 155 5.85 -14.27 2.66
CA VAL A 155 6.98 -13.34 2.85
C VAL A 155 6.69 -12.03 2.13
N LEU A 156 6.64 -10.94 2.89
CA LEU A 156 6.53 -9.58 2.38
C LEU A 156 7.87 -8.88 2.53
N GLU A 157 8.44 -8.45 1.41
CA GLU A 157 9.73 -7.76 1.37
C GLU A 157 9.53 -6.26 1.20
N TYR A 158 10.12 -5.46 2.08
CA TYR A 158 10.09 -4.01 1.97
C TYR A 158 10.61 -3.52 0.60
N CYS A 159 9.87 -2.59 -0.01
CA CYS A 159 10.14 -2.06 -1.33
C CYS A 159 10.26 -0.54 -1.40
N GLY A 160 9.85 0.20 -0.37
CA GLY A 160 9.99 1.66 -0.34
C GLY A 160 8.94 2.34 0.52
N GLN A 161 9.13 3.63 0.80
CA GLN A 161 8.14 4.43 1.54
C GLN A 161 7.01 4.96 0.66
N ASN A 162 7.21 4.97 -0.66
CA ASN A 162 6.24 5.41 -1.66
C ASN A 162 6.46 4.65 -2.98
N LEU A 163 5.51 4.77 -3.90
CA LEU A 163 5.53 4.10 -5.19
C LEU A 163 6.71 4.52 -6.08
N PHE A 164 7.11 5.79 -6.04
CA PHE A 164 8.24 6.30 -6.84
C PHE A 164 9.57 5.69 -6.39
N ALA A 165 9.81 5.60 -5.08
CA ALA A 165 10.99 4.95 -4.54
C ALA A 165 11.02 3.44 -4.84
N CYS A 166 9.86 2.79 -4.76
CA CYS A 166 9.70 1.39 -5.10
C CYS A 166 10.02 1.12 -6.57
N LEU A 167 9.44 1.89 -7.48
CA LEU A 167 9.67 1.71 -8.91
C LEU A 167 11.12 2.07 -9.28
N ARG A 168 11.69 3.16 -8.74
CA ARG A 168 13.10 3.51 -8.94
C ARG A 168 14.04 2.38 -8.54
N SER A 169 13.85 1.80 -7.34
CA SER A 169 14.68 0.68 -6.89
C SER A 169 14.56 -0.53 -7.82
N THR A 170 13.36 -0.80 -8.31
CA THR A 170 13.07 -1.94 -9.19
C THR A 170 13.70 -1.77 -10.56
N LEU A 171 13.58 -0.57 -11.17
CA LEU A 171 14.20 -0.25 -12.45
C LEU A 171 15.73 -0.24 -12.37
N GLN A 172 16.32 0.18 -11.25
CA GLN A 172 17.78 0.19 -11.09
C GLN A 172 18.40 -1.21 -10.98
N LYS A 173 17.65 -2.19 -10.46
CA LYS A 173 18.10 -3.60 -10.38
C LYS A 173 18.19 -4.25 -11.76
N ASN A 174 17.28 -3.89 -12.66
CA ASN A 174 17.16 -4.47 -13.99
C ASN A 174 17.59 -3.44 -15.05
N LYS A 175 18.82 -3.52 -15.56
CA LYS A 175 19.34 -2.53 -16.51
C LYS A 175 18.92 -2.85 -17.95
N CYS A 176 18.08 -2.01 -18.54
CA CYS A 176 17.83 -1.98 -19.99
C CYS A 176 17.52 -0.54 -20.45
N THR A 177 17.54 -0.28 -21.76
CA THR A 177 17.32 1.07 -22.32
C THR A 177 15.94 1.65 -21.96
N GLN A 178 14.88 0.83 -22.04
CA GLN A 178 13.53 1.24 -21.67
C GLN A 178 13.44 1.65 -20.19
N HIS A 179 14.17 0.93 -19.33
CA HIS A 179 14.24 1.24 -17.91
C HIS A 179 14.98 2.56 -17.65
N SER A 180 16.00 2.93 -18.44
CA SER A 180 16.71 4.19 -18.24
C SER A 180 15.88 5.42 -18.60
N ASP A 181 15.10 5.36 -19.67
CA ASP A 181 14.24 6.49 -20.08
C ASP A 181 13.10 6.69 -19.08
N LEU A 182 12.43 5.59 -18.71
CA LEU A 182 11.38 5.62 -17.68
C LEU A 182 11.92 6.11 -16.33
N LEU A 183 13.10 5.64 -15.93
CA LEU A 183 13.74 6.07 -14.68
C LEU A 183 14.01 7.57 -14.68
N ARG A 184 14.47 8.12 -15.81
CA ARG A 184 14.69 9.57 -15.96
C ARG A 184 13.37 10.35 -15.81
N SER A 185 12.34 9.98 -16.55
CA SER A 185 11.02 10.62 -16.47
C SER A 185 10.41 10.53 -15.06
N LEU A 186 10.61 9.39 -14.39
CA LEU A 186 10.16 9.18 -13.02
C LEU A 186 10.85 10.14 -12.04
N ILE A 187 12.18 10.28 -12.14
CA ILE A 187 12.95 11.17 -11.27
C ILE A 187 12.57 12.63 -11.54
N GLU A 188 12.48 13.03 -12.81
CA GLU A 188 12.09 14.40 -13.18
C GLU A 188 10.68 14.74 -12.64
N PHE A 189 9.69 13.86 -12.82
CA PHE A 189 8.35 14.07 -12.28
C PHE A 189 8.34 14.15 -10.75
N ALA A 190 9.04 13.23 -10.07
CA ALA A 190 9.10 13.21 -8.62
C ALA A 190 9.79 14.46 -8.06
N SER A 191 10.87 14.94 -8.69
CA SER A 191 11.55 16.18 -8.33
C SER A 191 10.63 17.40 -8.49
N LEU A 192 9.90 17.50 -9.60
CA LEU A 192 8.93 18.57 -9.81
C LEU A 192 7.81 18.60 -8.76
N LYS A 193 7.45 17.42 -8.24
CA LYS A 193 6.44 17.24 -7.20
C LYS A 193 7.03 17.10 -5.80
N ASN A 194 8.32 17.40 -5.59
CA ASN A 194 9.01 17.27 -4.30
C ASN A 194 8.77 15.92 -3.57
N ILE A 195 8.71 14.81 -4.31
CA ILE A 195 8.52 13.46 -3.77
C ILE A 195 9.90 12.79 -3.60
N PRO A 196 10.22 12.25 -2.41
CA PRO A 196 11.47 11.51 -2.21
C PRO A 196 11.45 10.19 -2.99
N THR A 197 12.51 9.90 -3.74
CA THR A 197 12.60 8.66 -4.55
C THR A 197 13.70 7.70 -4.10
N ASP A 198 14.55 8.11 -3.15
CA ASP A 198 15.56 7.22 -2.58
C ASP A 198 14.92 6.29 -1.53
N LEU A 199 15.46 5.07 -1.42
CA LEU A 199 15.12 4.20 -0.30
C LEU A 199 15.72 4.79 0.97
N SER A 200 14.89 4.96 2.01
CA SER A 200 15.38 5.44 3.29
C SER A 200 16.45 4.50 3.85
N SER A 201 17.64 5.03 4.14
CA SER A 201 18.75 4.31 4.76
C SER A 201 18.46 3.86 6.20
N SER A 202 17.40 4.38 6.83
CA SER A 202 16.93 3.92 8.14
C SER A 202 16.10 2.64 8.09
N CYS A 203 15.58 2.25 6.92
CA CYS A 203 14.81 1.02 6.73
C CYS A 203 15.74 -0.10 6.25
N LYS A 204 16.55 -0.65 7.16
CA LYS A 204 17.25 -1.93 6.91
C LYS A 204 16.21 -2.98 6.51
N LEU A 205 16.51 -3.79 5.49
CA LEU A 205 15.67 -4.85 4.91
C LEU A 205 14.76 -5.48 5.98
N SER A 206 13.54 -4.97 6.08
CA SER A 206 12.55 -5.49 7.01
C SER A 206 11.79 -6.55 6.22
N ILE A 207 12.16 -7.81 6.43
CA ILE A 207 11.41 -8.94 5.90
C ILE A 207 10.30 -9.22 6.89
N ILE A 208 9.06 -9.03 6.47
CA ILE A 208 7.89 -9.39 7.26
C ILE A 208 7.51 -10.81 6.86
N ARG A 209 7.54 -11.74 7.82
CA ARG A 209 7.05 -13.10 7.62
C ARG A 209 5.69 -13.25 8.28
N VAL A 210 4.67 -13.46 7.47
CA VAL A 210 3.33 -13.81 7.94
C VAL A 210 3.28 -15.33 8.09
N ILE A 211 3.27 -15.81 9.33
CA ILE A 211 3.18 -17.24 9.61
C ILE A 211 1.70 -17.64 9.56
N TRP A 212 1.33 -18.38 8.52
CA TRP A 212 0.01 -19.00 8.45
C TRP A 212 0.03 -20.35 9.20
N PRO A 213 -0.96 -20.66 10.05
CA PRO A 213 -1.06 -21.98 10.65
C PRO A 213 -1.22 -23.04 9.55
N LYS A 214 -0.45 -24.14 9.64
CA LYS A 214 -0.67 -25.30 8.77
C LYS A 214 -2.04 -25.88 9.08
N ILE A 215 -2.92 -25.89 8.08
CA ILE A 215 -4.24 -26.54 8.13
C ILE A 215 -4.04 -28.05 7.96
#